data_AF-A0A968FSH5-F1
#
_entry.id   AF-A0A968FSH5-F1
#
_cell.length_a   1.000
_cell.length_b   1.000
_cell.length_c   1.000
_cell.angle_alpha   90.00
_cell.angle_beta   90.00
_cell.angle_gamma   90.00
#
_symmetry.space_group_name_H-M   'P 1'
#
loop_
_entity.id
_entity.type
_entity.pdbx_description
1 polymer ?
#
loop_
_entity_poly.entity_id
_entity_poly.type
_entity_poly.pdbx_seq_one_letter_code
_entity_poly.pdbx_strand_id
1 'polypeptide(L)'
;GVFVPFGQSAEWDKNGPFRGVAPYFAELFTLDVNPTVAYRVNDKFSIAAGVNIIMSEIQSKQLLVDPANPAAPALNARAEGDGDALGWNLGAAFEPAAGHKVALAYRSGFEVEYDGDTAISPSVPPFLARSGFSSEIEFPHIVSAGYGMEVAEG
;
A
#
# COMPACT_ATOMS: atom_id res chain seq x y z
N GLY A 1 -14.21 7.29 6.52
CA GLY A 1 -12.97 7.92 6.98
C GLY A 1 -11.98 7.99 5.83
N VAL A 2 -10.84 8.64 6.04
CA VAL A 2 -9.70 8.65 5.11
C VAL A 2 -8.50 8.10 5.85
N PHE A 3 -7.81 7.13 5.27
CA PHE A 3 -6.72 6.38 5.90
C PHE A 3 -5.56 6.16 4.92
N VAL A 4 -4.38 5.83 5.45
CA VAL A 4 -3.21 5.37 4.67
C VAL A 4 -2.94 3.94 5.13
N PRO A 5 -3.56 2.92 4.50
CA PRO A 5 -3.50 1.55 5.01
C PRO A 5 -2.13 0.90 4.81
N PHE A 6 -1.43 1.27 3.74
CA PHE A 6 -0.09 0.80 3.43
C PHE A 6 0.81 1.97 2.99
N GLY A 7 2.02 1.98 3.51
CA GLY A 7 3.05 2.96 3.14
C GLY A 7 4.41 2.37 3.40
N GLN A 8 5.27 2.33 2.39
CA GLN A 8 6.65 1.92 2.51
C GLN A 8 7.53 2.92 1.80
N SER A 9 8.61 3.34 2.44
CA SER A 9 9.66 4.14 1.83
C SER A 9 11.00 3.56 2.25
N ALA A 10 11.86 3.30 1.28
CA ALA A 10 13.20 2.75 1.47
C ALA A 10 14.19 3.63 0.71
N GLU A 11 15.19 4.15 1.41
CA GLU A 11 16.27 4.95 0.85
C GLU A 11 17.63 4.40 1.27
N TRP A 12 18.51 4.21 0.29
CA TRP A 12 19.86 3.69 0.44
C TRP A 12 20.87 4.65 -0.17
N ASP A 13 22.10 4.63 0.35
CA ASP A 13 23.19 5.39 -0.27
C ASP A 13 23.46 4.87 -1.69
N LYS A 14 23.41 5.79 -2.66
CA LYS A 14 23.71 5.57 -4.08
C LYS A 14 25.11 5.01 -4.32
N ASN A 15 26.04 5.27 -3.40
CA ASN A 15 27.41 4.77 -3.44
C ASN A 15 27.65 3.59 -2.49
N GLY A 16 26.59 3.06 -1.87
CA GLY A 16 26.65 1.95 -0.94
C GLY A 16 26.86 0.58 -1.60
N PRO A 17 26.89 -0.49 -0.79
CA PRO A 17 27.19 -1.87 -1.25
C PRO A 17 26.17 -2.44 -2.24
N PHE A 18 24.97 -1.86 -2.33
CA PHE A 18 23.89 -2.30 -3.23
C PHE A 18 23.82 -1.50 -4.54
N ARG A 19 24.80 -0.62 -4.79
CA ARG A 19 24.89 0.18 -6.02
C ARG A 19 24.82 -0.72 -7.25
N GLY A 20 23.90 -0.43 -8.17
CA GLY A 20 23.73 -1.18 -9.41
C GLY A 20 22.87 -2.44 -9.30
N VAL A 21 22.58 -2.90 -8.07
CA VAL A 21 21.88 -4.18 -7.81
C VAL A 21 20.47 -3.96 -7.28
N ALA A 22 20.25 -2.92 -6.47
CA ALA A 22 18.94 -2.55 -5.94
C ALA A 22 18.60 -1.08 -6.24
N PRO A 23 17.31 -0.73 -6.28
CA PRO A 23 16.88 0.66 -6.21
C PRO A 23 17.46 1.32 -4.96
N TYR A 24 18.07 2.48 -5.14
CA TYR A 24 18.51 3.28 -3.98
C TYR A 24 17.35 4.03 -3.35
N PHE A 25 16.22 4.14 -4.05
CA PHE A 25 14.98 4.69 -3.53
C PHE A 25 13.81 3.87 -4.04
N ALA A 26 12.91 3.48 -3.16
CA ALA A 26 11.64 2.86 -3.50
C ALA A 26 10.57 3.36 -2.54
N GLU A 27 9.41 3.72 -3.07
CA GLU A 27 8.28 4.22 -2.30
C GLU A 27 6.98 3.63 -2.83
N LEU A 28 6.10 3.25 -1.91
CA LEU A 28 4.73 2.84 -2.15
C LEU A 28 3.86 3.64 -1.19
N PHE A 29 2.92 4.40 -1.72
CA PHE A 29 1.97 5.19 -0.96
C PHE A 29 0.55 4.76 -1.31
N THR A 30 -0.32 4.62 -0.32
CA THR A 30 -1.75 4.34 -0.54
C THR A 30 -2.64 5.32 0.22
N LEU A 31 -3.75 5.71 -0.40
CA LEU A 31 -4.82 6.48 0.21
C LEU A 31 -6.12 5.69 0.11
N ASP A 32 -6.80 5.49 1.24
CA ASP A 32 -8.05 4.75 1.31
C ASP A 32 -9.18 5.65 1.83
N VAL A 33 -10.17 5.88 0.97
CA VAL A 33 -11.44 6.49 1.35
C VAL A 33 -12.44 5.38 1.66
N ASN A 34 -12.85 5.30 2.92
CA ASN A 34 -13.73 4.25 3.40
C ASN A 34 -15.06 4.81 3.96
N PRO A 35 -16.11 4.98 3.12
CA PRO A 35 -17.47 5.14 3.61
C PRO A 35 -17.97 3.83 4.25
N THR A 36 -18.52 3.94 5.46
CA THR A 36 -18.99 2.78 6.25
C THR A 36 -20.31 3.11 6.93
N VAL A 37 -21.24 2.16 6.90
CA VAL A 37 -22.52 2.23 7.59
C VAL A 37 -22.55 1.17 8.67
N ALA A 38 -22.98 1.55 9.87
CA ALA A 38 -23.17 0.63 10.99
C ALA A 38 -24.65 0.58 11.40
N TYR A 39 -25.11 -0.60 11.77
CA TYR A 39 -26.47 -0.85 12.22
C TYR A 39 -26.48 -1.68 13.50
N ARG A 40 -27.22 -1.20 14.50
CA ARG A 40 -27.48 -1.96 15.73
C ARG A 40 -28.67 -2.87 15.49
N VAL A 41 -28.41 -4.17 15.43
CA VAL A 41 -29.45 -5.19 15.20
C VAL A 41 -30.30 -5.39 16.45
N ASN A 42 -29.66 -5.41 17.62
CA ASN A 42 -30.30 -5.43 18.93
C ASN A 42 -29.35 -4.85 20.00
N ASP A 43 -29.78 -4.81 21.26
CA ASP A 43 -29.00 -4.24 22.37
C ASP A 43 -27.64 -4.91 22.59
N LYS A 44 -27.44 -6.12 22.08
CA LYS A 44 -26.21 -6.90 22.24
C LYS A 44 -25.44 -7.10 20.95
N PHE A 45 -25.99 -6.77 19.79
CA PHE A 45 -25.38 -7.11 18.50
C PHE A 45 -25.47 -5.96 17.51
N SER A 46 -24.32 -5.63 16.92
CA SER A 46 -24.20 -4.61 15.89
C SER A 46 -23.34 -5.11 14.74
N ILE A 47 -23.64 -4.62 13.55
CA ILE A 47 -22.91 -4.93 12.32
C ILE A 47 -22.50 -3.64 11.62
N ALA A 48 -21.45 -3.71 10.82
CA ALA A 48 -20.99 -2.64 9.97
C ALA A 48 -20.57 -3.19 8.61
N ALA A 49 -20.75 -2.40 7.57
CA ALA A 49 -20.26 -2.69 6.23
C ALA A 49 -19.76 -1.40 5.59
N GLY A 50 -18.65 -1.49 4.87
CA GLY A 50 -18.03 -0.36 4.20
C GLY A 50 -17.43 -0.76 2.85
N VAL A 51 -17.27 0.25 2.00
CA VAL A 51 -16.56 0.15 0.72
C VAL A 51 -15.24 0.89 0.88
N ASN A 52 -14.17 0.36 0.29
CA ASN A 52 -12.85 0.99 0.26
C ASN A 52 -12.57 1.44 -1.17
N ILE A 53 -12.23 2.71 -1.33
CA ILE A 53 -11.73 3.29 -2.59
C ILE A 53 -10.27 3.61 -2.33
N ILE A 54 -9.39 2.83 -2.95
CA ILE A 54 -7.95 2.92 -2.74
C ILE A 54 -7.32 3.58 -3.95
N MET A 55 -6.48 4.59 -3.71
CA MET A 55 -5.56 5.15 -4.69
C MET A 55 -4.15 4.82 -4.24
N SER A 56 -3.26 4.50 -5.17
CA SER A 56 -1.90 4.07 -4.86
C SER A 56 -0.90 4.64 -5.85
N GLU A 57 0.27 5.00 -5.33
CA GLU A 57 1.39 5.52 -6.10
C GLU A 57 2.65 4.72 -5.77
N ILE A 58 3.41 4.37 -6.80
CA ILE A 58 4.72 3.74 -6.68
C ILE A 58 5.80 4.58 -7.33
N GLN A 59 6.95 4.67 -6.67
CA GLN A 59 8.13 5.32 -7.21
C GLN A 59 9.37 4.45 -6.96
N SER A 60 10.22 4.32 -7.96
CA SER A 60 11.51 3.65 -7.84
C SER A 60 12.60 4.46 -8.52
N LYS A 61 13.77 4.54 -7.90
CA LYS A 61 14.97 5.14 -8.50
C LYS A 61 16.15 4.19 -8.32
N GLN A 62 16.79 3.84 -9.43
CA GLN A 62 17.87 2.87 -9.47
C GLN A 62 19.04 3.40 -10.29
N LEU A 63 20.26 3.11 -9.83
CA LEU A 63 21.44 3.25 -10.65
C LEU A 63 21.60 1.99 -11.52
N LEU A 64 21.70 2.18 -12.83
CA LEU A 64 22.09 1.14 -13.76
C LEU A 64 23.60 1.26 -13.99
N VAL A 65 24.33 0.18 -13.66
CA VAL A 65 25.78 0.09 -13.82
C VAL A 65 26.05 -1.05 -14.80
N ASP A 66 26.91 -0.83 -15.78
CA ASP A 66 27.32 -1.88 -16.71
C ASP A 66 28.33 -2.82 -16.02
N PRO A 67 27.97 -4.09 -15.75
CA PRO A 67 28.88 -5.04 -15.11
C PRO A 67 30.08 -5.41 -16.00
N ALA A 68 29.95 -5.26 -17.32
CA ALA A 68 31.03 -5.53 -18.28
C ALA A 68 31.99 -4.34 -18.44
N ASN A 69 31.54 -3.13 -18.09
CA ASN A 69 32.36 -1.93 -18.09
C ASN A 69 32.13 -1.06 -16.84
N PRO A 70 32.77 -1.41 -15.71
CA PRO A 70 32.61 -0.67 -14.44
C PRO A 70 33.08 0.80 -14.49
N ALA A 71 33.87 1.17 -15.51
CA ALA A 71 34.34 2.53 -15.73
C ALA A 71 33.33 3.39 -16.52
N ALA A 72 32.28 2.79 -17.10
CA ALA A 72 31.22 3.54 -17.77
C ALA A 72 30.44 4.40 -16.77
N PRO A 73 29.95 5.59 -17.18
CA PRO A 73 29.07 6.39 -16.35
C PRO A 73 27.81 5.61 -15.99
N ALA A 74 27.46 5.57 -14.70
CA ALA A 74 26.20 4.99 -14.26
C ALA A 74 25.01 5.82 -14.75
N LEU A 75 23.94 5.14 -15.16
CA LEU A 75 22.68 5.79 -15.55
C LEU A 75 21.71 5.78 -14.36
N ASN A 76 20.88 6.82 -14.24
CA ASN A 76 19.78 6.84 -13.28
C ASN A 76 18.49 6.47 -14.01
N ALA A 77 17.88 5.37 -13.62
CA ALA A 77 16.53 5.00 -13.99
C ALA A 77 15.55 5.46 -12.89
N ARG A 78 14.44 6.07 -13.30
CA ARG A 78 13.33 6.47 -12.43
C ARG A 78 12.06 5.88 -13.01
N ALA A 79 11.29 5.15 -12.22
CA ALA A 79 9.98 4.64 -12.59
C ALA A 79 8.94 5.23 -11.64
N GLU A 80 7.81 5.66 -12.19
CA GLU A 80 6.66 6.18 -11.45
C GLU A 80 5.40 5.60 -12.05
N GLY A 81 4.49 5.11 -11.22
CA GLY A 81 3.20 4.61 -11.64
C GLY A 81 2.14 4.85 -10.59
N ASP A 82 0.90 4.94 -11.07
CA ASP A 82 -0.28 5.14 -10.25
C ASP A 82 -1.34 4.08 -10.60
N GLY A 83 -2.23 3.83 -9.64
CA GLY A 83 -3.29 2.84 -9.79
C GLY A 83 -4.36 2.99 -8.73
N ASP A 84 -5.56 2.53 -9.05
CA ASP A 84 -6.73 2.56 -8.17
C ASP A 84 -7.24 1.13 -7.92
N ALA A 85 -7.85 0.92 -6.76
CA ALA A 85 -8.48 -0.35 -6.41
C ALA A 85 -9.76 -0.17 -5.60
N LEU A 86 -10.60 -1.21 -5.63
CA LEU A 86 -11.80 -1.30 -4.82
C LEU A 86 -11.69 -2.45 -3.83
N GLY A 87 -12.10 -2.18 -2.60
CA GLY A 87 -12.21 -3.18 -1.55
C GLY A 87 -13.49 -3.01 -0.75
N TRP A 88 -13.67 -3.87 0.24
CA TRP A 88 -14.80 -3.80 1.15
C TRP A 88 -14.40 -4.31 2.53
N ASN A 89 -15.18 -3.91 3.54
CA ASN A 89 -14.99 -4.37 4.90
C ASN A 89 -16.32 -4.66 5.58
N LEU A 90 -16.28 -5.60 6.51
CA LEU A 90 -17.39 -6.00 7.37
C LEU A 90 -16.93 -5.98 8.81
N GLY A 91 -17.82 -5.55 9.71
CA GLY A 91 -17.62 -5.59 11.14
C GLY A 91 -18.83 -6.20 11.83
N ALA A 92 -18.59 -6.94 12.91
CA ALA A 92 -19.62 -7.39 13.83
C ALA A 92 -19.13 -7.19 15.25
N ALA A 93 -19.99 -6.71 16.13
CA ALA A 93 -19.69 -6.62 17.55
C ALA A 93 -20.83 -7.20 18.38
N PHE A 94 -20.45 -7.98 19.38
CA PHE A 94 -21.33 -8.68 20.30
C PHE A 94 -21.00 -8.30 21.75
N GLU A 95 -22.02 -7.90 22.50
CA GLU A 95 -21.94 -7.45 23.89
C GLU A 95 -22.67 -8.49 24.77
N PRO A 96 -22.00 -9.56 25.23
CA PRO A 96 -22.65 -10.65 25.95
C PRO A 96 -23.25 -10.22 27.30
N ALA A 97 -22.55 -9.31 27.98
CA ALA A 97 -22.89 -8.72 29.28
C ALA A 97 -22.45 -7.26 29.32
N ALA A 98 -23.02 -6.49 30.26
CA ALA A 98 -22.64 -5.09 30.47
C ALA A 98 -21.13 -5.00 30.75
N GLY A 99 -20.45 -4.04 30.11
CA GLY A 99 -19.00 -3.88 30.22
C GLY A 99 -18.18 -4.92 29.45
N HIS A 100 -18.78 -5.85 28.70
CA HIS A 100 -18.06 -6.84 27.88
C HIS A 100 -18.39 -6.68 26.41
N LYS A 101 -17.36 -6.65 25.55
CA LYS A 101 -17.51 -6.51 24.11
C LYS A 101 -16.56 -7.42 23.36
N VAL A 102 -17.09 -8.19 22.43
CA VAL A 102 -16.34 -8.96 21.43
C VAL A 102 -16.56 -8.29 20.08
N ALA A 103 -15.51 -8.07 19.32
CA ALA A 103 -15.59 -7.52 17.97
C ALA A 103 -14.85 -8.42 16.98
N LEU A 104 -15.42 -8.57 15.80
CA LEU A 104 -14.79 -9.20 14.64
C LEU A 104 -14.83 -8.19 13.50
N ALA A 105 -13.72 -8.04 12.79
CA ALA A 105 -13.68 -7.23 11.59
C ALA A 105 -12.91 -7.96 10.49
N TYR A 106 -13.45 -7.88 9.29
CA TYR A 106 -12.87 -8.40 8.07
C TYR A 106 -12.69 -7.25 7.09
N ARG A 107 -11.51 -7.17 6.49
CA ARG A 107 -11.22 -6.27 5.38
C ARG A 107 -10.74 -7.12 4.21
N SER A 108 -11.34 -6.92 3.05
CA SER A 108 -10.94 -7.62 1.84
C SER A 108 -9.51 -7.23 1.45
N GLY A 109 -8.80 -8.17 0.84
CA GLY A 109 -7.68 -7.86 -0.03
C GLY A 109 -8.19 -7.08 -1.24
N PHE A 110 -7.25 -6.49 -1.94
CA PHE A 110 -7.50 -5.72 -3.16
C PHE A 110 -6.23 -5.77 -4.01
N GLU A 111 -6.41 -5.62 -5.30
CA GLU A 111 -5.34 -5.66 -6.28
C GLU A 111 -5.24 -4.29 -6.93
N VAL A 112 -4.02 -3.79 -7.04
CA VAL A 112 -3.75 -2.54 -7.76
C VAL A 112 -2.92 -2.88 -8.99
N GLU A 113 -3.49 -2.62 -10.16
CA GLU A 113 -2.76 -2.53 -11.42
C GLU A 113 -2.19 -1.11 -11.52
N TYR A 114 -0.87 -1.00 -11.67
CA TYR A 114 -0.16 0.26 -11.84
C TYR A 114 0.26 0.41 -13.28
N ASP A 115 -0.05 1.57 -13.85
CA ASP A 115 0.49 2.01 -15.14
C ASP A 115 1.37 3.23 -14.92
N GLY A 116 2.49 3.29 -15.67
CA GLY A 116 3.47 4.33 -15.42
C GLY A 116 4.56 4.44 -16.46
N ASP A 117 5.45 5.40 -16.25
CA ASP A 117 6.56 5.72 -17.14
C ASP A 117 7.91 5.49 -16.45
N THR A 118 8.88 5.01 -17.22
CA THR A 118 10.29 4.97 -16.82
C THR A 118 11.09 6.04 -17.55
N ALA A 119 11.98 6.76 -16.86
CA ALA A 119 12.90 7.73 -17.43
C ALA A 119 14.36 7.40 -17.08
N ILE A 120 15.26 7.51 -18.06
CA ILE A 120 16.70 7.22 -17.89
C ILE A 120 17.56 8.48 -18.14
N SER A 121 18.56 8.74 -17.29
CA SER A 121 19.46 9.90 -17.38
C SER A 121 20.94 9.61 -17.04
N PRO A 122 21.92 10.33 -17.62
CA PRO A 122 21.77 11.41 -18.59
C PRO A 122 21.61 10.90 -20.03
N SER A 123 20.72 11.56 -20.79
CA SER A 123 20.46 11.43 -22.24
C SER A 123 20.87 10.11 -22.90
N VAL A 124 20.00 9.10 -22.78
CA VAL A 124 19.98 7.95 -23.69
C VAL A 124 19.22 8.31 -24.98
N PRO A 125 19.43 7.61 -26.11
CA PRO A 125 18.66 7.82 -27.33
C PRO A 125 17.15 7.90 -27.04
N PRO A 126 16.37 8.78 -27.69
CA PRO A 126 14.97 9.06 -27.31
C PRO A 126 14.07 7.81 -27.24
N PHE A 127 14.34 6.80 -28.06
CA PHE A 127 13.61 5.53 -28.07
C PHE A 127 13.90 4.63 -26.85
N LEU A 128 14.96 4.91 -26.08
CA LEU A 128 15.30 4.27 -24.80
C LEU A 128 15.01 5.18 -23.59
N ALA A 129 14.67 6.44 -23.83
CA ALA A 129 14.55 7.45 -22.77
C ALA A 129 13.24 7.35 -21.99
N ARG A 130 12.20 6.80 -22.62
CA ARG A 130 10.90 6.55 -22.00
C ARG A 130 10.30 5.24 -22.47
N SER A 131 9.85 4.43 -21.52
CA SER A 131 9.04 3.24 -21.76
C SER A 131 7.93 3.18 -20.74
N GLY A 132 6.73 2.85 -21.19
CA GLY A 132 5.64 2.51 -20.28
C GLY A 132 5.96 1.20 -19.54
N PHE A 133 5.50 1.08 -18.31
CA PHE A 133 5.51 -0.17 -17.58
C PHE A 133 4.13 -0.41 -16.96
N SER A 134 3.81 -1.69 -16.78
CA SER A 134 2.65 -2.13 -16.00
C SER A 134 3.16 -3.06 -14.90
N SER A 135 2.62 -2.92 -13.69
CA SER A 135 2.96 -3.75 -12.54
C SER A 135 1.70 -4.01 -11.73
N GLU A 136 1.64 -5.15 -11.06
CA GLU A 136 0.49 -5.53 -10.23
C GLU A 136 0.96 -5.82 -8.80
N ILE A 137 0.20 -5.34 -7.82
CA ILE A 137 0.43 -5.66 -6.40
C ILE A 137 -0.89 -6.11 -5.77
N GLU A 138 -0.92 -7.36 -5.31
CA GLU A 138 -2.02 -7.94 -4.53
C GLU A 138 -1.81 -7.66 -3.04
N PHE A 139 -2.73 -6.92 -2.42
CA PHE A 139 -2.75 -6.65 -0.99
C PHE A 139 -3.59 -7.69 -0.25
N PRO A 140 -3.15 -8.13 0.94
CA PRO A 140 -3.76 -9.27 1.61
C PRO A 140 -5.12 -8.95 2.24
N HIS A 141 -5.94 -10.00 2.40
CA HIS A 141 -7.11 -9.97 3.26
C HIS A 141 -6.72 -9.92 4.74
N ILE A 142 -7.47 -9.17 5.55
CA ILE A 142 -7.20 -9.01 6.99
C ILE A 142 -8.43 -9.43 7.79
N VAL A 143 -8.23 -10.36 8.72
CA VAL A 143 -9.22 -10.76 9.73
C VAL A 143 -8.68 -10.32 11.10
N SER A 144 -9.51 -9.64 11.87
CA SER A 144 -9.18 -9.20 13.23
C SER A 144 -10.28 -9.56 14.20
N ALA A 145 -9.89 -9.91 15.42
CA ALA A 145 -10.77 -10.17 16.54
C ALA A 145 -10.28 -9.37 17.76
N GLY A 146 -11.22 -8.79 18.49
CA GLY A 146 -10.94 -8.00 19.68
C GLY A 146 -11.90 -8.34 20.81
N TYR A 147 -11.42 -8.24 22.03
CA TYR A 147 -12.23 -8.33 23.23
C TYR A 147 -11.90 -7.14 24.14
N GLY A 148 -12.94 -6.43 24.58
CA GLY A 148 -12.86 -5.33 25.52
C GLY A 148 -13.67 -5.65 26.77
N MET A 149 -13.12 -5.27 27.92
CA MET A 149 -13.82 -5.31 29.20
C MET A 149 -13.65 -4.01 29.95
N GLU A 150 -14.72 -3.51 30.56
CA GLU A 150 -14.71 -2.36 31.45
C GLU A 150 -14.48 -2.84 32.89
N VAL A 151 -13.39 -2.35 33.51
CA VAL A 151 -12.97 -2.76 34.86
C VAL A 151 -13.10 -1.53 35.76
N ALA A 152 -14.31 -1.35 36.30
CA ALA A 152 -14.75 -0.33 37.26
C ALA A 152 -15.19 1.05 36.68
N GLU A 153 -16.39 1.46 37.10
CA GLU A 153 -16.89 2.85 37.09
C GLU A 153 -16.08 3.67 38.11
N GLY A 154 -15.50 4.78 37.67
CA GLY A 154 -14.96 5.84 38.53
C GLY A 154 -15.78 7.10 38.39
#